data_AF-A0A0Q7VBM2-F1
#
_entry.id   AF-A0A0Q7VBM2-F1
#
_cell.length_a   1.000
_cell.length_b   1.000
_cell.length_c   1.000
_cell.angle_alpha   90.00
_cell.angle_beta   90.00
_cell.angle_gamma   90.00
#
_symmetry.space_group_name_H-M   'P 1'
#
loop_
_entity.id
_entity.type
_entity.pdbx_description
1 polymer ?
#
loop_
_entity_poly.entity_id
_entity_poly.type
_entity_poly.pdbx_seq_one_letter_code
_entity_poly.pdbx_strand_id
1 'polypeptide(L)'
;MMMSIEPPAAIHGIPLPTADASGDELFRMGMLYSTGQGGAPLDYVSAHMLFNLAAMRGSVEAKVYRKEISQEMASEDVAEAQRQAREWLAHG
;
A
#
# COMPACT_ATOMS: atom_id res chain seq x y z
N MET A 1 16.44 7.48 -24.10
CA MET A 1 16.10 8.18 -22.85
C MET A 1 15.07 7.32 -22.13
N MET A 2 15.51 6.48 -21.19
CA MET A 2 14.59 5.85 -20.24
C MET A 2 14.17 6.94 -19.26
N MET A 3 12.87 7.23 -19.17
CA MET A 3 12.34 8.01 -18.04
C MET A 3 12.48 7.11 -16.81
N SER A 4 13.61 7.26 -16.12
CA SER A 4 13.77 6.81 -14.74
C SER A 4 12.81 7.63 -13.91
N ILE A 5 11.61 7.09 -13.69
CA ILE A 5 10.70 7.59 -12.67
C ILE A 5 11.37 7.18 -11.36
N GLU A 6 12.17 8.06 -10.77
CA GLU A 6 12.66 7.89 -9.41
C GLU A 6 11.43 7.63 -8.52
N PRO A 7 11.34 6.48 -7.82
CA PRO A 7 10.22 6.24 -6.92
C PRO A 7 10.21 7.35 -5.86
N PRO A 8 9.05 7.94 -5.52
CA PRO A 8 8.98 9.03 -4.56
C PRO A 8 9.70 8.58 -3.28
N ALA A 9 10.69 9.37 -2.89
CA ALA A 9 11.65 9.06 -1.83
C ALA A 9 10.99 8.35 -0.65
N ALA A 10 11.55 7.19 -0.28
CA ALA A 10 11.15 6.41 0.88
C ALA A 10 10.84 7.33 2.07
N ILE A 11 9.58 7.39 2.48
CA ILE A 11 9.17 8.17 3.64
C ILE A 11 9.63 7.40 4.88
N HIS A 12 10.81 7.76 5.38
CA HIS A 12 11.43 7.33 6.63
C HIS A 12 11.35 5.82 6.95
N GLY A 13 12.31 5.05 6.42
CA GLY A 13 12.73 3.77 7.01
C GLY A 13 11.93 2.52 6.60
N ILE A 14 10.73 2.66 6.04
CA ILE A 14 9.99 1.53 5.47
C ILE A 14 10.14 1.55 3.95
N PRO A 15 10.63 0.46 3.32
CA PRO A 15 10.78 0.41 1.87
C PRO A 15 9.42 0.52 1.19
N LEU A 16 9.36 1.19 0.03
CA LEU A 16 8.18 1.12 -0.84
C LEU A 16 8.01 -0.31 -1.38
N PRO A 17 6.78 -0.73 -1.71
CA PRO A 17 6.54 -2.03 -2.30
C PRO A 17 7.31 -2.14 -3.63
N THR A 18 8.11 -3.19 -3.76
CA THR A 18 8.84 -3.51 -5.00
C THR A 18 7.92 -4.26 -5.96
N ALA A 19 8.17 -4.14 -7.27
CA ALA A 19 7.48 -4.87 -8.34
C ALA A 19 7.31 -6.37 -8.03
N ASP A 20 8.29 -6.97 -7.37
CA ASP A 20 8.33 -8.40 -7.09
C ASP A 20 7.74 -8.79 -5.72
N ALA A 21 7.31 -7.81 -4.91
CA ALA A 21 6.82 -8.05 -3.54
C ALA A 21 5.65 -9.03 -3.52
N SER A 22 5.75 -10.07 -2.69
CA SER A 22 4.69 -11.06 -2.49
C SER A 22 3.46 -10.46 -1.79
N GLY A 23 2.32 -11.15 -1.88
CA GLY A 23 1.11 -10.75 -1.14
C GLY A 23 1.35 -10.61 0.37
N ASP A 24 2.16 -11.48 0.95
CA ASP A 24 2.48 -11.47 2.38
C ASP A 24 3.41 -10.31 2.78
N GLU A 25 4.36 -9.95 1.91
CA GLU A 25 5.21 -8.77 2.12
C GLU A 25 4.39 -7.49 2.08
N LEU A 26 3.56 -7.33 1.05
CA LEU A 26 2.65 -6.20 0.90
C LEU A 26 1.67 -6.11 2.08
N PHE A 27 1.14 -7.24 2.54
CA PHE A 27 0.26 -7.30 3.71
C PHE A 27 0.98 -6.81 4.98
N ARG A 28 2.18 -7.32 5.25
CA ARG A 28 2.97 -6.87 6.41
C ARG A 28 3.28 -5.38 6.36
N MET A 29 3.58 -4.84 5.18
CA MET A 29 3.79 -3.41 5.02
C MET A 29 2.50 -2.62 5.30
N GLY A 30 1.36 -3.08 4.80
CA GLY A 30 0.05 -2.47 5.09
C GLY A 30 -0.23 -2.38 6.60
N MET A 31 0.13 -3.42 7.36
CA MET A 31 0.03 -3.42 8.82
C MET A 31 0.92 -2.38 9.50
N LEU A 32 2.13 -2.12 8.98
CA LEU A 32 3.04 -1.13 9.54
C LEU A 32 2.47 0.28 9.36
N TYR A 33 1.97 0.60 8.17
CA TYR A 33 1.31 1.88 7.89
C TYR A 33 -0.02 2.04 8.64
N SER A 34 -0.78 0.96 8.83
CA SER A 34 -2.05 1.03 9.57
C SER A 34 -1.88 1.20 11.07
N THR A 35 -0.67 1.00 11.60
CA THR A 35 -0.37 1.09 13.04
C THR A 35 0.69 2.14 13.37
N GLY A 36 1.34 2.74 12.37
CA GLY A 36 2.47 3.64 12.56
C GLY A 36 3.68 2.96 13.20
N GLN A 37 3.89 1.67 12.90
CA GLN A 37 4.96 0.85 13.50
C GLN A 37 6.14 0.66 12.54
N GLY A 38 7.28 0.21 13.08
CA GLY A 38 8.46 -0.10 12.27
C GLY A 38 9.11 1.10 11.57
N GLY A 39 8.76 2.32 12.00
CA GLY A 39 9.22 3.57 11.38
C GLY A 39 8.24 4.16 10.36
N ALA A 40 7.17 3.45 9.98
CA ALA A 40 6.15 3.99 9.10
C ALA A 40 5.31 5.05 9.81
N PRO A 41 4.88 6.10 9.11
CA PRO A 41 3.81 6.97 9.61
C PRO A 41 2.50 6.17 9.70
N LEU A 42 1.65 6.57 10.64
CA LEU A 42 0.26 6.12 10.65
C LEU A 42 -0.44 6.75 9.43
N ASP A 43 -0.70 5.95 8.40
CA ASP A 43 -1.28 6.40 7.14
C ASP A 43 -2.19 5.31 6.56
N TYR A 44 -3.50 5.56 6.65
CA TYR A 44 -4.52 4.64 6.18
C TYR A 44 -4.63 4.59 4.66
N VAL A 45 -4.23 5.65 3.94
CA VAL A 45 -4.20 5.66 2.47
C VAL A 45 -3.15 4.67 1.97
N SER A 46 -1.93 4.80 2.48
CA SER A 46 -0.82 3.88 2.16
C SER A 46 -1.13 2.44 2.58
N ALA A 47 -1.70 2.24 3.78
CA ALA A 47 -2.09 0.92 4.25
C ALA A 47 -3.17 0.27 3.37
N HIS A 48 -4.24 1.00 3.03
CA HIS A 48 -5.30 0.48 2.16
C HIS A 48 -4.77 0.14 0.77
N MET A 49 -3.90 0.98 0.20
CA MET A 49 -3.23 0.71 -1.07
C MET A 49 -2.47 -0.63 -1.01
N LEU A 50 -1.63 -0.82 0.01
CA LEU A 50 -0.82 -2.01 0.19
C LEU A 50 -1.68 -3.26 0.39
N PHE A 51 -2.76 -3.19 1.17
CA PHE A 51 -3.70 -4.29 1.31
C PHE A 51 -4.44 -4.61 0.01
N ASN A 52 -4.74 -3.61 -0.82
CA ASN A 52 -5.30 -3.85 -2.14
C ASN A 52 -4.33 -4.62 -3.04
N LEU A 53 -3.07 -4.19 -3.10
CA LEU A 53 -2.03 -4.88 -3.87
C LEU A 53 -1.79 -6.31 -3.35
N ALA A 54 -1.72 -6.49 -2.03
CA ALA A 54 -1.59 -7.78 -1.38
C ALA A 54 -2.75 -8.73 -1.73
N ALA A 55 -3.98 -8.21 -1.69
CA ALA A 55 -5.18 -8.96 -2.06
C ALA A 55 -5.18 -9.40 -3.52
N MET A 56 -4.67 -8.56 -4.42
CA MET A 56 -4.51 -8.89 -5.84
C MET A 56 -3.43 -9.95 -6.07
N ARG A 57 -2.43 -10.02 -5.17
CA ARG A 57 -1.40 -11.07 -5.15
C ARG A 57 -1.78 -12.31 -4.34
N GLY A 58 -3.04 -12.44 -3.93
CA GLY A 58 -3.60 -13.66 -3.34
C GLY A 58 -3.69 -13.67 -1.82
N SER A 59 -3.25 -12.63 -1.09
CA SER A 59 -3.45 -12.57 0.36
C SER A 59 -4.94 -12.43 0.69
N VAL A 60 -5.48 -13.39 1.43
CA VAL A 60 -6.90 -13.42 1.81
C VAL A 60 -7.15 -12.46 2.97
N GLU A 61 -6.22 -12.41 3.91
CA GLU A 61 -6.19 -11.51 5.06
C GLU A 61 -6.21 -10.06 4.59
N ALA A 62 -5.42 -9.72 3.57
CA ALA A 62 -5.41 -8.38 3.01
C ALA A 62 -6.78 -7.92 2.48
N LYS A 63 -7.62 -8.83 1.97
CA LYS A 63 -8.99 -8.48 1.55
C LYS A 63 -9.85 -8.04 2.73
N VAL A 64 -9.68 -8.69 3.88
CA VAL A 64 -10.39 -8.36 5.12
C VAL A 64 -9.92 -7.01 5.64
N TYR A 65 -8.61 -6.84 5.84
CA TYR A 65 -8.03 -5.60 6.35
C TYR A 65 -8.29 -4.40 5.45
N ARG A 66 -8.22 -4.56 4.12
CA ARG A 66 -8.61 -3.51 3.16
C ARG A 66 -10.05 -3.04 3.38
N LYS A 67 -10.97 -3.98 3.60
CA LYS A 67 -12.39 -3.64 3.83
C LYS A 67 -12.57 -2.95 5.17
N GLU A 68 -11.94 -3.45 6.23
CA GLU A 68 -12.06 -2.89 7.57
C GLU A 68 -11.52 -1.46 7.63
N ILE A 69 -10.28 -1.24 7.18
CA ILE A 69 -9.67 0.09 7.24
C ILE A 69 -10.43 1.11 6.39
N SER A 70 -11.04 0.69 5.27
CA SER A 70 -11.85 1.58 4.43
C SER A 70 -13.10 2.13 5.14
N GLN A 71 -13.58 1.48 6.22
CA GLN A 71 -14.69 2.00 7.02
C GLN A 71 -14.26 3.16 7.92
N GLU A 72 -12.97 3.27 8.22
CA GLU A 72 -12.38 4.32 9.05
C GLU A 72 -11.83 5.49 8.23
N MET A 73 -11.96 5.44 6.90
CA MET A 73 -11.41 6.41 5.95
C MET A 73 -12.49 7.30 5.35
N ALA A 74 -12.12 8.52 4.99
CA ALA A 74 -12.99 9.34 4.13
C ALA A 74 -13.10 8.71 2.74
N SER A 75 -14.23 8.95 2.06
CA SER A 75 -14.45 8.40 0.71
C SER A 75 -13.39 8.88 -0.30
N GLU A 76 -12.87 10.10 -0.13
CA GLU A 76 -11.78 10.65 -0.94
C GLU A 76 -10.46 9.92 -0.72
N ASP A 77 -10.13 9.57 0.52
CA ASP A 77 -8.94 8.81 0.88
C ASP A 77 -8.99 7.38 0.32
N VAL A 78 -10.17 6.75 0.34
CA VAL A 78 -10.35 5.43 -0.28
C VAL A 78 -10.14 5.52 -1.80
N ALA A 79 -10.66 6.57 -2.45
CA ALA A 79 -10.48 6.78 -3.87
C ALA A 79 -9.01 7.05 -4.24
N GLU A 80 -8.29 7.82 -3.42
CA GLU A 80 -6.85 8.05 -3.51
C GLU A 80 -6.07 6.74 -3.40
N ALA A 81 -6.28 5.96 -2.33
CA ALA A 81 -5.58 4.69 -2.12
C ALA A 81 -5.77 3.71 -3.28
N GLN A 82 -6.99 3.64 -3.83
CA GLN A 82 -7.29 2.82 -5.00
C GLN A 82 -6.60 3.35 -6.27
N ARG A 83 -6.48 4.68 -6.43
CA ARG A 83 -5.75 5.30 -7.55
C ARG A 83 -4.27 4.94 -7.48
N GLN A 84 -3.64 5.14 -6.32
CA GLN A 84 -2.24 4.80 -6.11
C GLN A 84 -1.97 3.31 -6.36
N ALA A 85 -2.87 2.41 -5.94
CA ALA A 85 -2.72 0.98 -6.22
C ALA A 85 -2.76 0.68 -7.73
N ARG A 86 -3.64 1.34 -8.50
CA ARG A 86 -3.69 1.19 -9.96
C ARG A 86 -2.45 1.75 -10.63
N GLU A 87 -2.00 2.93 -10.20
CA GLU A 87 -0.79 3.55 -10.72
C GLU A 87 0.44 2.69 -10.45
N TRP A 88 0.52 2.09 -9.26
CA TRP A 88 1.59 1.17 -8.91
C TRP A 88 1.61 -0.06 -9.82
N LEU A 89 0.45 -0.65 -10.12
CA LEU A 89 0.37 -1.79 -11.06
C LEU A 89 0.68 -1.43 -12.51
N ALA A 90 0.51 -0.16 -12.90
CA ALA A 90 0.80 0.30 -14.25
C ALA A 90 2.29 0.57 -14.47
N HIS A 91 3.05 0.83 -13.40
CA HIS A 91 4.48 1.22 -13.47
C HIS A 91 5.44 0.25 -12.78
N GLY A 92 4.92 -0.68 -11.96
CA GLY A 92 5.68 -1.74 -11.30
C GLY A 92 5.68 -3.05 -12.07
#